data_AF-A0A382ZYV2-F1
#
_entry.id   AF-A0A382ZYV2-F1
#
_cell.length_a   1.000
_cell.length_b   1.000
_cell.length_c   1.000
_cell.angle_alpha   90.00
_cell.angle_beta   90.00
_cell.angle_gamma   90.00
#
_symmetry.space_group_name_H-M   'P 1'
#
loop_
_entity.id
_entity.type
_entity.pdbx_description
1 polymer ?
#
loop_
_entity_poly.entity_id
_entity_poly.type
_entity_poly.pdbx_seq_one_letter_code
_entity_poly.pdbx_strand_id
1 'polypeptide(L)'
;MFPALMLLIFLGFPVAFSLLSVAFVFGAIAFNFSLPAVNVFSQVIGNVASAYVLAAVPLFILMGSLFERSGIAERLFEAIHLWTRRLPGGLAVGTVILCVIFAAASGVVGATESVVGLLAI
;
A
#
# COMPACT_ATOMS: atom_id res chain seq x y z
N MET A 1 -13.91 20.00 -0.94
CA MET A 1 -13.43 18.60 -0.84
C MET A 1 -11.91 18.50 -0.93
N PHE A 2 -11.25 18.90 -2.02
CA PHE A 2 -9.81 18.70 -2.22
C PHE A 2 -8.88 19.45 -1.22
N PRO A 3 -9.11 20.73 -0.88
CA PRO A 3 -8.25 21.44 0.07
C PRO A 3 -8.33 20.87 1.50
N ALA A 4 -9.53 20.42 1.91
CA ALA A 4 -9.75 19.80 3.22
C ALA A 4 -9.02 18.45 3.33
N LEU A 5 -9.02 17.67 2.25
CA LEU A 5 -8.29 16.41 2.17
C LEU A 5 -6.78 16.63 2.27
N MET A 6 -6.23 17.61 1.53
CA MET A 6 -4.82 17.96 1.61
C MET A 6 -4.42 18.36 3.03
N LEU A 7 -5.23 19.19 3.69
CA LEU A 7 -4.99 19.61 5.09
C LEU A 7 -4.94 18.43 6.06
N LEU A 8 -5.88 17.48 5.95
CA LEU A 8 -5.90 16.29 6.80
C LEU A 8 -4.67 15.40 6.61
N ILE A 9 -4.25 15.22 5.35
CA ILE A 9 -3.05 14.44 5.02
C ILE A 9 -1.79 15.13 5.58
N PHE A 10 -1.67 16.46 5.43
CA PHE A 10 -0.53 17.20 5.98
C PHE A 10 -0.50 17.22 7.52
N LEU A 11 -1.65 17.07 8.18
CA LEU A 11 -1.73 16.88 9.63
C LEU A 11 -1.22 15.51 10.09
N GLY A 12 -0.87 14.61 9.16
CA GLY A 12 -0.41 13.25 9.46
C GLY A 12 -1.55 12.29 9.80
N PHE A 13 -2.80 12.65 9.51
CA PHE A 13 -3.94 11.77 9.75
C PHE A 13 -3.91 10.61 8.74
N PRO A 14 -4.22 9.35 9.13
CA PRO A 14 -4.18 8.24 8.20
C PRO A 14 -5.07 8.50 6.99
N VAL A 15 -4.54 8.25 5.79
CA VAL A 15 -5.16 8.62 4.52
C VAL A 15 -6.56 8.00 4.36
N ALA A 16 -6.73 6.75 4.81
CA ALA A 16 -8.02 6.05 4.76
C ALA A 16 -9.12 6.80 5.51
N PHE A 17 -8.85 7.23 6.75
CA PHE A 17 -9.81 8.01 7.54
C PHE A 17 -10.01 9.40 6.96
N SER A 18 -8.95 10.00 6.42
CA SER A 18 -9.04 11.32 5.77
C SER A 18 -9.98 11.32 4.57
N LEU A 19 -9.88 10.30 3.71
CA LEU A 19 -10.78 10.10 2.58
C LEU A 19 -12.22 9.86 3.04
N LEU A 20 -12.41 9.00 4.04
CA LEU A 20 -13.74 8.64 4.56
C LEU A 20 -14.45 9.84 5.19
N SER A 21 -13.76 10.59 6.05
CA SER A 21 -14.32 11.78 6.71
C SER A 21 -14.66 12.89 5.70
N VAL A 22 -13.77 13.18 4.75
CA VAL A 22 -14.03 14.20 3.72
C VAL A 22 -15.18 13.77 2.80
N ALA A 23 -15.24 12.49 2.39
CA ALA A 23 -16.34 11.96 1.60
C ALA A 23 -17.68 12.03 2.36
N PHE A 24 -17.68 11.72 3.66
CA PHE A 24 -18.88 11.78 4.49
C PHE A 24 -19.39 13.21 4.69
N VAL A 25 -18.50 14.14 5.08
CA VAL A 25 -18.88 15.53 5.36
C VAL A 25 -19.34 16.26 4.09
N PHE A 26 -18.56 16.19 3.01
CA PHE A 26 -18.95 16.85 1.76
C PHE A 26 -20.10 16.14 1.05
N GLY A 27 -20.22 14.82 1.19
CA GLY A 27 -21.37 14.05 0.71
C GLY A 27 -22.66 14.45 1.42
N ALA A 28 -22.64 14.56 2.75
CA ALA A 28 -23.80 14.98 3.54
C ALA A 28 -24.27 16.41 3.19
N ILE A 29 -23.32 17.33 2.97
CA ILE A 29 -23.61 18.71 2.55
C ILE A 29 -24.22 18.72 1.14
N ALA A 30 -23.66 17.96 0.18
CA ALA A 30 -24.13 17.94 -1.19
C ALA A 30 -25.59 17.43 -1.33
N PHE A 31 -25.99 16.49 -0.48
CA PHE A 31 -27.34 15.92 -0.46
C PHE A 31 -28.29 16.57 0.56
N ASN A 32 -27.95 17.73 1.13
CA ASN A 32 -28.76 18.45 2.13
C ASN A 32 -29.23 17.56 3.30
N PHE A 33 -28.37 16.65 3.80
CA PHE A 33 -28.69 15.72 4.89
C PHE A 33 -29.98 14.87 4.66
N SER A 34 -30.36 14.67 3.41
CA SER A 34 -31.55 13.90 3.08
C SER A 34 -31.31 12.38 3.23
N LEU A 35 -32.38 11.62 3.52
CA LEU A 35 -32.39 10.15 3.57
C LEU A 35 -31.64 9.45 2.41
N PRO A 36 -31.71 9.90 1.14
CA PRO A 36 -30.93 9.30 0.06
C PRO A 36 -29.41 9.42 0.23
N ALA A 37 -28.88 10.40 0.96
CA ALA A 37 -27.45 10.51 1.23
C ALA A 37 -26.92 9.29 2.01
N VAL A 38 -27.69 8.84 3.01
CA VAL A 38 -27.36 7.68 3.85
C VAL A 38 -27.42 6.39 3.05
N ASN A 39 -28.43 6.25 2.19
CA ASN A 39 -28.57 5.09 1.31
C ASN A 39 -27.42 4.96 0.31
N VAL A 40 -26.99 6.07 -0.30
CA VAL A 40 -25.84 6.07 -1.21
C VAL A 40 -24.57 5.68 -0.46
N PHE A 41 -24.35 6.22 0.75
CA PHE A 41 -23.18 5.88 1.55
C PHE A 41 -23.17 4.39 1.95
N SER A 42 -24.31 3.85 2.37
CA SER A 42 -24.46 2.44 2.72
C SER A 42 -24.24 1.52 1.52
N GLN A 43 -24.71 1.90 0.33
CA GLN A 43 -24.49 1.12 -0.89
C GLN A 43 -23.02 1.11 -1.29
N VAL A 44 -22.34 2.27 -1.25
CA VAL A 44 -20.91 2.36 -1.59
C VAL A 44 -20.08 1.52 -0.62
N ILE A 45 -20.32 1.63 0.69
CA ILE A 45 -19.62 0.82 1.69
C ILE A 45 -19.90 -0.66 1.49
N GLY A 46 -21.16 -1.05 1.25
CA GLY A 46 -21.54 -2.43 0.98
C GLY A 46 -20.85 -3.01 -0.26
N ASN A 47 -20.79 -2.24 -1.35
CA ASN A 47 -20.13 -2.64 -2.58
C ASN A 47 -18.61 -2.80 -2.39
N VAL A 48 -17.97 -1.90 -1.63
CA VAL A 48 -16.54 -2.02 -1.34
C VAL A 48 -16.28 -3.20 -0.42
N ALA A 49 -17.04 -3.37 0.66
CA ALA A 49 -16.83 -4.44 1.63
C ALA A 49 -17.06 -5.85 1.05
N SER A 50 -17.94 -5.97 0.05
CA SER A 50 -18.21 -7.22 -0.66
C SER A 50 -17.29 -7.44 -1.88
N ALA A 51 -16.36 -6.52 -2.14
CA ALA A 51 -15.43 -6.65 -3.25
C ALA A 51 -14.53 -7.87 -3.05
N TYR A 52 -14.63 -8.84 -3.97
CA TYR A 52 -13.80 -10.05 -3.97
C TYR A 52 -12.29 -9.74 -3.96
N VAL A 53 -11.90 -8.58 -4.49
CA VAL A 53 -10.51 -8.09 -4.48
C VAL A 53 -9.95 -7.96 -3.05
N LEU A 54 -10.78 -7.66 -2.04
CA LEU A 54 -10.34 -7.60 -0.64
C LEU A 54 -9.92 -8.98 -0.11
N ALA A 55 -10.49 -10.07 -0.64
CA ALA A 55 -10.08 -11.43 -0.29
C ALA A 55 -8.66 -11.77 -0.81
N ALA A 56 -8.14 -11.02 -1.78
CA ALA A 56 -6.77 -11.15 -2.23
C ALA A 56 -5.76 -10.57 -1.21
N VAL A 57 -6.16 -9.62 -0.36
CA VAL A 57 -5.24 -8.95 0.58
C VAL A 57 -4.57 -9.95 1.55
N PRO A 58 -5.29 -10.86 2.25
CA PRO A 58 -4.66 -11.87 3.09
C PRO A 58 -3.78 -12.85 2.30
N LEU A 59 -4.17 -13.19 1.08
CA LEU A 59 -3.39 -14.09 0.21
C LEU A 59 -2.06 -13.42 -0.23
N PHE A 60 -2.08 -12.13 -0.52
CA PHE A 60 -0.87 -11.35 -0.81
C PHE A 60 0.05 -11.24 0.42
N ILE A 61 -0.52 -11.00 1.61
CA ILE A 61 0.25 -11.01 2.87
C ILE A 61 0.86 -12.39 3.11
N LEU A 62 0.11 -13.46 2.89
CA LEU A 62 0.61 -14.84 3.02
C LEU A 62 1.78 -15.09 2.05
N MET A 63 1.63 -14.75 0.78
CA MET A 63 2.69 -14.87 -0.22
C MET A 63 3.94 -14.09 0.17
N GLY A 64 3.78 -12.84 0.61
CA GLY A 64 4.89 -12.02 1.11
C GLY A 64 5.61 -12.68 2.29
N SER A 65 4.85 -13.19 3.26
CA SER A 65 5.42 -13.87 4.44
C SER A 65 6.15 -15.18 4.09
N LEU A 66 5.68 -15.92 3.09
CA LEU A 66 6.34 -17.14 2.61
C LEU A 66 7.65 -16.81 1.86
N PHE A 67 7.65 -15.74 1.07
CA PHE A 67 8.85 -15.26 0.36
C PHE A 67 9.93 -14.77 1.32
N GLU A 68 9.54 -14.06 2.37
CA GLU A 68 10.44 -13.63 3.44
C GLU A 68 11.03 -14.83 4.20
N ARG A 69 10.18 -15.76 4.66
CA ARG A 69 10.61 -16.92 5.47
C ARG A 69 11.39 -17.99 4.70
N SER A 70 11.26 -18.05 3.38
CA SER A 70 11.95 -19.05 2.55
C SER A 70 13.41 -18.69 2.23
N GLY A 71 13.87 -17.48 2.60
CA GLY A 71 15.23 -17.02 2.27
C GLY A 71 15.45 -16.72 0.79
N ILE A 72 14.38 -16.74 -0.03
CA ILE A 72 14.46 -16.43 -1.46
C ILE A 72 14.85 -14.97 -1.68
N ALA A 73 14.41 -14.07 -0.78
CA ALA A 73 14.75 -12.65 -0.83
C ALA A 73 16.24 -12.37 -0.77
N GLU A 74 16.94 -13.04 0.15
CA GLU A 74 18.37 -12.87 0.35
C GLU A 74 19.16 -13.39 -0.86
N ARG A 75 18.79 -14.57 -1.38
CA ARG A 75 19.41 -15.15 -2.58
C ARG A 75 19.17 -14.30 -3.83
N LEU A 76 17.98 -13.70 -3.94
CA LEU A 76 17.65 -12.80 -5.04
C LEU A 76 18.45 -11.49 -4.94
N PHE A 77 18.61 -10.95 -3.73
CA PHE A 77 19.45 -9.79 -3.50
C PHE A 77 20.91 -10.05 -3.89
N GLU A 78 21.50 -11.17 -3.47
CA GLU A 78 22.86 -11.53 -3.86
C GLU A 78 23.02 -11.63 -5.39
N ALA A 79 22.05 -12.24 -6.08
CA ALA A 79 22.07 -12.37 -7.54
C ALA A 79 22.01 -11.01 -8.24
N ILE A 80 21.12 -10.11 -7.80
CA ILE A 80 21.00 -8.75 -8.33
C ILE A 80 22.26 -7.93 -8.01
N HIS A 81 22.82 -8.09 -6.81
CA HIS A 81 24.04 -7.43 -6.40
C HIS A 81 25.23 -7.85 -7.29
N LEU A 82 25.32 -9.14 -7.65
CA LEU A 82 26.32 -9.66 -8.59
C LEU A 82 26.27 -8.96 -9.95
N TRP A 83 25.06 -8.70 -10.47
CA TRP A 83 24.87 -7.97 -11.72
C TRP A 83 25.16 -6.48 -11.59
N THR A 84 24.85 -5.89 -10.44
CA THR A 84 24.92 -4.44 -10.23
C THR A 84 26.29 -3.98 -9.69
N ARG A 85 27.17 -4.91 -9.26
CA ARG A 85 28.51 -4.63 -8.68
C ARG A 85 29.39 -3.72 -9.53
N ARG A 86 29.25 -3.75 -10.86
CA ARG A 86 30.09 -2.95 -11.78
C ARG A 86 29.62 -1.51 -11.96
N LEU A 87 28.45 -1.16 -11.45
CA LEU A 87 27.89 0.20 -11.57
C LEU A 87 28.33 1.07 -10.38
N PRO A 88 28.66 2.36 -10.60
CA PRO A 88 28.87 3.29 -9.50
C PRO A 88 27.56 3.44 -8.71
N GLY A 89 27.58 3.13 -7.41
CA GLY A 89 26.37 3.05 -6.58
C GLY A 89 25.60 1.72 -6.72
N GLY A 90 26.26 0.65 -7.16
CA GLY A 90 25.63 -0.64 -7.45
C GLY A 90 24.86 -1.30 -6.31
N LEU A 91 25.18 -0.96 -5.04
CA LEU A 91 24.35 -1.34 -3.89
C LEU A 91 22.97 -0.67 -3.95
N ALA A 92 22.91 0.66 -4.07
CA ALA A 92 21.67 1.41 -4.11
C ALA A 92 20.79 1.01 -5.31
N VAL A 93 21.40 0.84 -6.48
CA VAL A 93 20.68 0.41 -7.69
C VAL A 93 20.14 -1.01 -7.52
N GLY A 94 20.92 -1.92 -6.93
CA GLY A 94 20.49 -3.29 -6.65
C GLY A 94 19.32 -3.33 -5.67
N THR A 95 19.35 -2.51 -4.62
CA THR A 95 18.27 -2.39 -3.64
C THR A 95 16.98 -1.88 -4.29
N VAL A 96 17.04 -0.86 -5.14
CA VAL A 96 15.85 -0.34 -5.84
C VAL A 96 15.24 -1.41 -6.75
N ILE A 97 16.05 -2.14 -7.50
CA ILE A 97 15.57 -3.23 -8.37
C ILE A 97 14.92 -4.34 -7.53
N LEU A 98 15.54 -4.70 -6.40
CA LEU A 98 14.97 -5.67 -5.46
C LEU A 98 13.60 -5.19 -4.95
N CYS A 99 13.50 -3.94 -4.49
CA CYS A 99 12.24 -3.35 -4.05
C CYS A 99 11.16 -3.42 -5.13
N VAL A 100 11.50 -3.15 -6.39
CA VAL A 100 10.54 -3.22 -7.50
C VAL A 100 10.02 -4.65 -7.72
N ILE A 101 10.91 -5.64 -7.73
CA ILE A 101 10.51 -7.05 -7.92
C ILE A 101 9.64 -7.54 -6.75
N PHE A 102 10.05 -7.21 -5.53
CA PHE A 102 9.29 -7.58 -4.34
C PHE A 102 7.96 -6.85 -4.22
N ALA A 103 7.90 -5.57 -4.59
CA ALA A 103 6.65 -4.82 -4.64
C ALA A 103 5.69 -5.42 -5.67
N ALA A 104 6.18 -5.84 -6.83
CA ALA A 104 5.38 -6.49 -7.86
C ALA A 104 4.84 -7.87 -7.41
N ALA A 105 5.61 -8.63 -6.64
CA ALA A 105 5.22 -9.96 -6.18
C ALA A 105 4.33 -9.96 -4.94
N SER A 106 4.61 -9.08 -3.96
CA SER A 106 3.93 -9.09 -2.66
C SER A 106 2.72 -8.17 -2.59
N GLY A 107 2.67 -7.07 -3.37
CA GLY A 107 1.59 -6.09 -3.32
C GLY A 107 1.40 -5.39 -1.95
N VAL A 108 2.26 -5.65 -0.96
CA VAL A 108 2.17 -5.15 0.41
C VAL A 108 3.39 -4.30 0.70
N VAL A 109 3.18 -3.01 0.97
CA VAL A 109 4.29 -2.04 1.11
C VAL A 109 5.04 -2.20 2.44
N GLY A 110 4.38 -2.62 3.54
CA GLY A 110 4.98 -2.53 4.88
C GLY A 110 6.01 -3.61 5.24
N ALA A 111 5.82 -4.86 4.78
CA ALA A 111 6.69 -5.97 5.15
C ALA A 111 8.05 -5.88 4.44
N THR A 112 8.03 -5.53 3.16
CA THR A 112 9.18 -5.40 2.28
C THR A 112 10.18 -4.36 2.76
N GLU A 113 9.70 -3.19 3.17
CA GLU A 113 10.56 -2.09 3.63
C GLU A 113 11.34 -2.47 4.90
N SER A 114 10.76 -3.29 5.78
CA SER A 114 11.43 -3.76 6.99
C SER A 114 12.56 -4.74 6.67
N VAL A 115 12.33 -5.66 5.73
CA VAL A 115 13.32 -6.66 5.30
C VAL A 115 14.47 -6.01 4.54
N VAL A 116 14.15 -5.14 3.56
CA VAL A 116 15.15 -4.37 2.82
C VAL A 116 15.91 -3.45 3.75
N GLY A 117 15.21 -2.82 4.70
CA GLY A 117 15.80 -2.01 5.76
C GLY A 117 16.84 -2.78 6.56
N LEU A 118 16.61 -4.04 6.92
CA LEU A 118 17.58 -4.88 7.63
C LEU A 118 18.73 -5.40 6.75
N LEU A 119 18.50 -5.61 5.46
CA LEU A 119 19.49 -6.12 4.50
C LEU A 119 20.41 -5.02 3.92
N ALA A 120 19.96 -3.75 3.94
CA ALA A 120 20.66 -2.62 3.33
C ALA A 120 21.56 -1.83 4.30
N ILE A 121 21.51 -2.14 5.61
CA ILE A 121 22.46 -1.68 6.64
C ILE A 121 23.53 -2.75 6.85
#